data_AF-A0A8U0KW22-F1
#
_entry.id   AF-A0A8U0KW22-F1
#
_cell.length_a   1.000
_cell.length_b   1.000
_cell.length_c   1.000
_cell.angle_alpha   90.00
_cell.angle_beta   90.00
_cell.angle_gamma   90.00
#
_symmetry.space_group_name_H-M   'P 1'
#
loop_
_entity.id
_entity.type
_entity.pdbx_description
1 polymer ?
#
loop_
_entity_poly.entity_id
_entity_poly.type
_entity_poly.pdbx_seq_one_letter_code
_entity_poly.pdbx_strand_id
1 'polypeptide(L)'
;MARDMMTYESYEPDSFDNPPKGPVGVHRGARSAVARLCPFIVVILVAALCGVGVWAWISGEYKNVIGGSSQTATTSKSDSSSRAETKNSTKDDSSSTSADSSKDSTSDSAKSDTDSDTTSSNENQNSNQQSQQSEATATVNKATQVRVVNATGIQGYAARQADVLQTAGYTSVEATNPSGTLPASSVVWYQNETDKATAEDVATALGISAVEQVQGLAVPITVVLLN
;
A
#
# COMPACT_ATOMS: atom_id res chain seq x y z
N MET A 1 7.17 -35.62 80.20
CA MET A 1 7.43 -34.20 79.93
C MET A 1 6.53 -33.75 78.79
N ALA A 2 5.36 -33.20 79.12
CA ALA A 2 4.50 -32.54 78.13
C ALA A 2 5.17 -31.20 77.78
N ARG A 3 5.35 -30.93 76.49
CA ARG A 3 5.90 -29.67 76.00
C ARG A 3 4.72 -28.75 75.71
N ASP A 4 4.64 -27.67 76.46
CA ASP A 4 3.61 -26.66 76.33
C ASP A 4 3.73 -25.99 74.95
N MET A 5 2.67 -26.10 74.14
CA MET A 5 2.56 -25.45 72.84
C MET A 5 2.15 -23.99 73.07
N MET A 6 3.07 -23.17 73.57
CA MET A 6 2.84 -21.74 73.68
C MET A 6 2.98 -21.11 72.29
N THR A 7 1.83 -21.03 71.62
CA THR A 7 1.30 -19.82 71.00
C THR A 7 2.34 -18.98 70.25
N TYR A 8 2.49 -19.28 68.96
CA TYR A 8 2.92 -18.27 67.99
C TYR A 8 1.85 -17.18 68.00
N GLU A 9 2.08 -16.13 68.79
CA GLU A 9 1.28 -14.90 68.75
C GLU A 9 1.27 -14.45 67.29
N SER A 10 0.10 -14.57 66.66
CA SER A 10 -0.11 -14.02 65.33
C SER A 10 0.13 -12.53 65.46
N TYR A 11 1.19 -12.04 64.80
CA TYR A 11 1.54 -10.63 64.79
C TYR A 11 0.29 -9.77 64.54
N GLU A 12 0.23 -8.61 65.19
CA GLU A 12 -0.85 -7.65 64.92
C GLU A 12 -0.87 -7.37 63.42
N PRO A 13 -2.06 -7.42 62.78
CA PRO A 13 -2.17 -7.18 61.35
C PRO A 13 -1.71 -5.75 61.06
N ASP A 14 -0.51 -5.63 60.51
CA ASP A 14 0.08 -4.35 60.12
C ASP A 14 -0.39 -3.97 58.71
N SER A 15 -0.24 -2.69 58.38
CA SER A 15 -0.38 -2.07 57.07
C SER A 15 0.27 -2.84 55.90
N PHE A 16 1.20 -3.76 56.17
CA PHE A 16 1.79 -4.67 55.19
C PHE A 16 0.93 -5.91 54.87
N ASP A 17 0.05 -6.35 55.77
CA ASP A 17 -0.87 -7.48 55.55
C ASP A 17 -2.12 -7.10 54.73
N ASN A 18 -2.48 -5.81 54.76
CA ASN A 18 -3.60 -5.25 54.00
C ASN A 18 -3.11 -4.18 53.02
N PRO A 19 -2.28 -4.53 52.03
CA PRO A 19 -1.79 -3.55 51.07
C PRO A 19 -2.98 -2.89 50.36
N PRO A 20 -2.94 -1.57 50.12
CA PRO A 20 -3.95 -0.89 49.35
C PRO A 20 -4.06 -1.57 47.98
N LYS A 21 -5.29 -1.88 47.55
CA LYS A 21 -5.55 -2.51 46.25
C LYS A 21 -5.08 -1.55 45.15
N GLY A 22 -3.84 -1.75 44.71
CA GLY A 22 -3.28 -1.06 43.55
C GLY A 22 -3.99 -1.49 42.27
N PRO A 23 -3.76 -0.80 41.15
CA PRO A 23 -4.28 -1.19 39.85
C PRO A 23 -3.84 -2.64 39.55
N VAL A 24 -4.79 -3.57 39.64
CA VAL A 24 -4.57 -4.96 39.22
C VAL A 24 -4.15 -4.92 37.76
N GLY A 25 -3.00 -5.52 37.47
CA GLY A 25 -2.39 -5.48 36.14
C GLY A 25 -3.40 -5.84 35.05
N VAL A 26 -3.25 -5.19 33.90
CA VAL A 26 -4.14 -5.33 32.72
C VAL A 26 -3.97 -6.69 32.03
N HIS A 27 -3.95 -7.80 32.78
CA HIS A 27 -4.04 -9.16 32.26
C HIS A 27 -5.40 -9.32 31.55
N ARG A 28 -5.45 -8.83 30.32
CA ARG A 28 -6.53 -9.05 29.39
C ARG A 28 -6.50 -10.54 29.10
N GLY A 29 -7.49 -11.27 29.60
CA GLY A 29 -7.73 -12.64 29.17
C GLY A 29 -7.80 -12.70 27.64
N ALA A 30 -7.49 -13.87 27.07
CA ALA A 30 -7.48 -14.07 25.63
C ALA A 30 -8.82 -13.64 25.03
N ARG A 31 -8.86 -12.48 24.37
CA ARG A 31 -10.06 -12.01 23.67
C ARG A 31 -10.41 -13.05 22.61
N SER A 32 -11.66 -13.51 22.60
CA SER A 32 -12.15 -14.52 21.66
C SER A 32 -11.77 -14.13 20.22
N ALA A 33 -11.25 -15.08 19.45
CA ALA A 33 -10.89 -14.88 18.04
C ALA A 33 -12.07 -14.34 17.22
N VAL A 34 -13.30 -14.69 17.62
CA VAL A 34 -14.55 -14.20 17.02
C VAL A 34 -14.68 -12.67 17.13
N ALA A 35 -14.27 -12.08 18.26
CA ALA A 35 -14.33 -10.64 18.44
C ALA A 35 -13.30 -9.89 17.55
N ARG A 36 -12.20 -10.56 17.17
CA ARG A 36 -11.21 -10.01 16.23
C ARG A 36 -11.67 -10.15 14.78
N LEU A 37 -12.41 -11.20 14.47
CA LEU A 37 -12.86 -11.48 13.10
C LEU A 37 -14.21 -10.82 12.75
N CYS A 38 -15.00 -10.44 13.75
CA CYS A 38 -16.30 -9.77 13.59
C CYS A 38 -16.31 -8.60 12.58
N PRO A 39 -15.38 -7.62 12.61
CA PRO A 39 -15.41 -6.51 11.64
C PRO A 39 -15.18 -6.99 10.20
N PHE A 40 -14.32 -8.00 9.98
CA PHE A 40 -14.06 -8.54 8.65
C PHE A 40 -15.25 -9.31 8.09
N ILE A 41 -15.96 -10.07 8.94
CA ILE A 41 -17.18 -10.79 8.54
C ILE A 41 -18.26 -9.80 8.08
N VAL A 42 -18.44 -8.69 8.81
CA VAL A 42 -19.40 -7.64 8.41
C VAL A 42 -19.05 -7.05 7.05
N VAL A 43 -17.77 -6.74 6.79
CA VAL A 43 -17.32 -6.21 5.50
C VAL A 43 -17.55 -7.21 4.36
N ILE A 44 -17.25 -8.50 4.57
CA ILE A 44 -17.48 -9.56 3.58
C ILE A 44 -18.97 -9.67 3.22
N LEU A 45 -19.86 -9.61 4.22
CA LEU A 45 -21.31 -9.66 3.98
C LEU A 45 -21.79 -8.45 3.16
N VAL A 46 -21.32 -7.24 3.49
CA VAL A 46 -21.67 -6.03 2.74
C VAL A 46 -21.14 -6.10 1.31
N ALA A 47 -19.90 -6.54 1.11
CA ALA A 47 -19.31 -6.70 -0.21
C ALA A 47 -20.08 -7.72 -1.06
N ALA A 48 -20.50 -8.85 -0.47
CA ALA A 48 -21.32 -9.83 -1.16
C ALA A 48 -22.69 -9.27 -1.59
N LEU A 49 -23.37 -8.52 -0.73
CA LEU A 49 -24.65 -7.87 -1.06
C LEU A 49 -24.50 -6.83 -2.16
N CYS A 50 -23.46 -5.99 -2.11
CA CYS A 50 -23.17 -5.03 -3.17
C CYS A 50 -22.82 -5.72 -4.49
N GLY A 51 -22.02 -6.80 -4.44
CA GLY A 51 -21.68 -7.61 -5.61
C GLY A 51 -22.91 -8.22 -6.28
N VAL A 52 -23.80 -8.83 -5.50
CA VAL A 52 -25.06 -9.38 -6.01
C VAL A 52 -25.97 -8.27 -6.56
N GLY A 53 -26.04 -7.12 -5.89
CA GLY A 53 -26.82 -5.97 -6.37
C GLY A 53 -26.34 -5.42 -7.70
N VAL A 54 -25.02 -5.21 -7.85
CA VAL A 54 -24.41 -4.74 -9.11
C VAL A 54 -24.56 -5.79 -10.21
N TRP A 55 -24.34 -7.07 -9.90
CA TRP A 55 -24.53 -8.16 -10.84
C TRP A 55 -25.97 -8.25 -11.34
N ALA A 56 -26.97 -8.19 -10.44
CA ALA A 56 -28.39 -8.24 -10.81
C ALA A 56 -28.84 -7.03 -11.63
N TRP A 57 -28.22 -5.86 -11.43
CA TRP A 57 -28.49 -4.65 -12.22
C TRP A 57 -27.88 -4.72 -13.63
N ILE A 58 -26.65 -5.22 -13.76
CA ILE A 58 -25.96 -5.40 -15.05
C ILE A 58 -26.58 -6.53 -15.88
N SER A 59 -26.96 -7.66 -15.27
CA SER A 59 -27.48 -8.83 -15.98
C SER A 59 -28.94 -8.69 -16.43
N GLY A 60 -29.65 -7.64 -16.01
CA GLY A 60 -31.08 -7.45 -16.33
C GLY A 60 -32.02 -8.47 -15.67
N GLU A 61 -31.51 -9.34 -14.79
CA GLU A 61 -32.24 -10.40 -14.09
C GLU A 61 -32.90 -9.94 -12.79
N TYR A 62 -32.87 -8.65 -12.47
CA TYR A 62 -33.49 -8.06 -11.28
C TYR A 62 -34.98 -8.40 -11.09
N LYS A 63 -35.69 -8.76 -12.17
CA LYS A 63 -37.11 -9.18 -12.13
C LYS A 63 -37.30 -10.64 -11.67
N ASN A 64 -36.31 -11.51 -11.89
CA ASN A 64 -36.39 -12.94 -11.56
C ASN A 64 -35.96 -13.25 -10.11
N VAL A 65 -35.19 -12.37 -9.49
CA VAL A 65 -34.76 -12.52 -8.08
C VAL A 65 -35.72 -11.90 -7.06
N ILE A 66 -36.64 -11.03 -7.50
CA ILE A 66 -37.67 -10.39 -6.65
C ILE A 66 -39.08 -10.98 -6.86
N GLY A 67 -39.32 -11.71 -7.95
CA GLY A 67 -40.56 -12.42 -8.22
C GLY A 67 -40.37 -13.94 -8.13
N GLY A 68 -40.71 -14.53 -6.99
CA GLY A 68 -40.68 -15.98 -6.79
C GLY A 68 -41.54 -16.77 -7.79
N SER A 69 -41.13 -18.02 -8.01
CA SER A 69 -41.73 -19.10 -8.82
C SER A 69 -43.19 -18.97 -9.26
N SER A 70 -43.44 -19.33 -10.53
CA SER A 70 -44.60 -20.16 -10.91
C SER A 70 -44.30 -20.97 -12.17
N GLN A 71 -44.52 -22.28 -12.07
CA GLN A 71 -44.45 -23.28 -13.12
C GLN A 71 -45.49 -23.03 -14.23
N THR A 72 -45.24 -23.58 -15.43
CA THR A 72 -46.12 -24.50 -16.19
C THR A 72 -46.08 -24.28 -17.71
N ALA A 73 -46.16 -25.40 -18.42
CA ALA A 73 -46.02 -25.61 -19.84
C ALA A 73 -47.24 -25.16 -20.70
N THR A 74 -47.04 -25.32 -22.02
CA THR A 74 -48.01 -25.57 -23.12
C THR A 74 -48.63 -24.42 -23.95
N THR A 75 -48.40 -24.56 -25.27
CA THR A 75 -49.30 -24.39 -26.44
C THR A 75 -49.63 -23.02 -27.06
N SER A 76 -49.05 -22.82 -28.26
CA SER A 76 -49.70 -22.59 -29.57
C SER A 76 -50.48 -21.29 -29.91
N LYS A 77 -49.94 -20.63 -30.96
CA LYS A 77 -50.58 -20.04 -32.16
C LYS A 77 -51.36 -18.71 -32.11
N SER A 78 -50.91 -17.83 -33.02
CA SER A 78 -51.66 -17.07 -34.04
C SER A 78 -52.32 -15.70 -33.74
N ASP A 79 -51.81 -14.73 -34.49
CA ASP A 79 -52.50 -13.80 -35.39
C ASP A 79 -53.19 -12.50 -34.89
N SER A 80 -52.54 -11.41 -35.32
CA SER A 80 -53.11 -10.34 -36.17
C SER A 80 -53.68 -9.05 -35.56
N SER A 81 -53.05 -7.94 -36.01
CA SER A 81 -53.64 -6.64 -36.38
C SER A 81 -54.12 -5.74 -35.21
N SER A 82 -54.01 -4.41 -35.23
CA SER A 82 -53.83 -3.44 -36.31
C SER A 82 -53.46 -2.06 -35.72
N ARG A 83 -52.71 -1.26 -36.51
CA ARG A 83 -52.99 0.16 -36.89
C ARG A 83 -53.02 1.23 -35.78
N ALA A 84 -52.49 2.44 -35.92
CA ALA A 84 -51.59 3.18 -36.81
C ALA A 84 -51.47 4.60 -36.21
N GLU A 85 -50.42 5.35 -36.60
CA GLU A 85 -50.41 6.79 -36.96
C GLU A 85 -48.93 7.28 -36.93
N THR A 86 -48.25 7.36 -38.09
CA THR A 86 -48.08 8.57 -38.95
C THR A 86 -47.05 9.55 -38.33
N LYS A 87 -45.74 9.48 -38.64
CA LYS A 87 -44.99 9.86 -39.87
C LYS A 87 -44.84 11.39 -40.05
N ASN A 88 -43.58 11.83 -40.17
CA ASN A 88 -42.97 12.87 -41.06
C ASN A 88 -41.84 13.60 -40.29
N SER A 89 -40.64 13.94 -40.77
CA SER A 89 -39.80 13.69 -41.96
C SER A 89 -38.53 14.54 -41.78
N THR A 90 -37.35 14.02 -42.19
CA THR A 90 -36.38 14.71 -43.09
C THR A 90 -35.59 15.91 -42.48
N LYS A 91 -34.29 16.20 -42.68
CA LYS A 91 -33.15 15.92 -43.60
C LYS A 91 -31.88 16.29 -42.77
N ASP A 92 -30.76 15.57 -42.79
CA ASP A 92 -29.68 15.59 -43.81
C ASP A 92 -28.89 16.92 -43.86
N ASP A 93 -27.59 16.87 -43.50
CA ASP A 93 -26.38 17.35 -44.22
C ASP A 93 -25.20 17.27 -43.20
N SER A 94 -24.19 16.39 -43.28
CA SER A 94 -23.04 16.41 -44.22
C SER A 94 -22.41 17.81 -44.35
N SER A 95 -21.10 18.03 -44.36
CA SER A 95 -19.89 17.22 -44.33
C SER A 95 -18.71 18.14 -43.97
N SER A 96 -17.59 17.56 -43.51
CA SER A 96 -16.20 17.72 -44.04
C SER A 96 -15.62 19.14 -44.27
N THR A 97 -14.31 19.45 -44.25
CA THR A 97 -13.08 18.69 -44.51
C THR A 97 -11.88 19.62 -44.22
N SER A 98 -10.70 19.01 -43.98
CA SER A 98 -9.33 19.39 -44.43
C SER A 98 -8.65 20.67 -43.87
N ALA A 99 -7.46 20.55 -43.26
CA ALA A 99 -6.09 20.63 -43.86
C ALA A 99 -5.70 22.10 -44.19
N ASP A 100 -4.48 22.63 -44.11
CA ASP A 100 -3.11 22.12 -44.18
C ASP A 100 -2.15 23.32 -43.88
N SER A 101 -0.92 23.00 -43.45
CA SER A 101 0.35 23.69 -43.73
C SER A 101 0.68 25.16 -43.39
N SER A 102 1.79 25.27 -42.63
CA SER A 102 3.04 26.02 -42.93
C SER A 102 3.01 27.55 -43.10
N LYS A 103 3.79 28.29 -42.27
CA LYS A 103 4.87 29.17 -42.77
C LYS A 103 5.82 29.70 -41.68
N ASP A 104 7.07 29.79 -42.13
CA ASP A 104 8.31 30.34 -41.61
C ASP A 104 8.32 31.88 -41.37
N SER A 105 9.30 32.33 -40.56
CA SER A 105 10.21 33.48 -40.78
C SER A 105 10.42 34.44 -39.58
N THR A 106 11.70 34.48 -39.16
CA THR A 106 12.58 35.65 -38.88
C THR A 106 12.57 36.47 -37.57
N SER A 107 13.69 36.31 -36.84
CA SER A 107 14.69 37.31 -36.38
C SER A 107 14.32 38.42 -35.38
N ASP A 108 15.00 38.43 -34.22
CA ASP A 108 15.87 39.58 -33.88
C ASP A 108 16.97 39.23 -32.85
N SER A 109 18.12 39.89 -33.01
CA SER A 109 19.39 39.70 -32.30
C SER A 109 19.62 40.78 -31.22
N ALA A 110 20.29 40.48 -30.11
CA ALA A 110 21.26 41.39 -29.43
C ALA A 110 21.96 40.77 -28.18
N LYS A 111 23.12 40.15 -28.42
CA LYS A 111 24.46 40.33 -27.83
C LYS A 111 24.68 40.94 -26.41
N SER A 112 25.44 40.21 -25.57
CA SER A 112 26.71 40.60 -24.89
C SER A 112 27.25 39.35 -24.13
N ASP A 113 28.37 38.72 -24.55
CA ASP A 113 29.79 39.02 -24.26
C ASP A 113 30.07 38.86 -22.73
N THR A 114 30.99 38.04 -22.17
CA THR A 114 32.30 37.55 -22.64
C THR A 114 32.98 36.63 -21.58
N ASP A 115 33.74 35.64 -22.06
CA ASP A 115 34.92 34.91 -21.53
C ASP A 115 34.96 34.23 -20.13
N SER A 116 35.23 32.91 -20.11
CA SER A 116 36.63 32.45 -20.17
C SER A 116 36.74 30.92 -20.37
N ASP A 117 37.50 30.56 -21.41
CA ASP A 117 38.13 29.28 -21.70
C ASP A 117 38.90 28.68 -20.51
N THR A 118 38.92 27.34 -20.40
CA THR A 118 40.11 26.52 -20.73
C THR A 118 39.78 25.02 -20.60
N THR A 119 39.59 24.41 -21.78
CA THR A 119 40.09 23.10 -22.22
C THR A 119 40.78 22.18 -21.20
N SER A 120 40.21 21.01 -20.98
CA SER A 120 40.95 19.74 -21.09
C SER A 120 40.00 18.61 -21.42
N SER A 121 40.01 18.25 -22.71
CA SER A 121 39.52 16.98 -23.21
C SER A 121 40.25 15.86 -22.48
N ASN A 122 39.48 14.92 -21.93
CA ASN A 122 39.91 13.54 -21.93
C ASN A 122 38.72 12.70 -22.39
N GLU A 123 38.77 12.33 -23.67
CA GLU A 123 38.01 11.21 -24.19
C GLU A 123 38.28 10.00 -23.30
N ASN A 124 37.24 9.51 -22.64
CA ASN A 124 37.14 8.08 -22.41
C ASN A 124 35.71 7.67 -22.70
N GLN A 125 35.54 7.17 -23.92
CA GLN A 125 34.41 6.34 -24.28
C GLN A 125 34.33 5.16 -23.31
N ASN A 126 33.38 5.21 -22.38
CA ASN A 126 32.71 4.00 -21.90
C ASN A 126 31.35 4.38 -21.30
N SER A 127 30.49 4.98 -22.11
CA SER A 127 29.06 5.19 -21.79
C SER A 127 28.25 4.33 -22.76
N ASN A 128 28.29 3.03 -22.49
CA ASN A 128 27.39 1.97 -22.93
C ASN A 128 28.00 0.68 -22.36
N GLN A 129 27.24 -0.14 -21.61
CA GLN A 129 27.64 -1.41 -20.96
C GLN A 129 27.67 -1.40 -19.41
N GLN A 130 26.81 -0.63 -18.71
CA GLN A 130 26.50 -0.96 -17.31
C GLN A 130 25.01 -0.94 -16.95
N SER A 131 24.13 -0.89 -17.96
CA SER A 131 22.66 -0.87 -17.74
C SER A 131 21.97 -2.20 -18.06
N GLN A 132 22.70 -3.29 -18.33
CA GLN A 132 22.10 -4.58 -18.71
C GLN A 132 22.95 -5.77 -18.25
N GLN A 133 23.36 -5.84 -16.98
CA GLN A 133 23.88 -7.10 -16.45
C GLN A 133 23.71 -7.20 -14.93
N SER A 134 22.47 -7.41 -14.49
CA SER A 134 22.17 -8.35 -13.40
C SER A 134 20.66 -8.54 -13.29
N GLU A 135 20.05 -9.16 -14.30
CA GLU A 135 18.70 -9.70 -14.17
C GLU A 135 18.80 -11.10 -13.53
N ALA A 136 19.44 -11.17 -12.36
CA ALA A 136 19.24 -12.29 -11.47
C ALA A 136 17.90 -12.01 -10.79
N THR A 137 16.89 -12.84 -11.06
CA THR A 137 15.61 -12.79 -10.35
C THR A 137 15.85 -13.13 -8.88
N ALA A 138 16.26 -12.12 -8.10
CA ALA A 138 16.33 -12.19 -6.67
C ALA A 138 14.94 -12.54 -6.16
N THR A 139 14.85 -13.53 -5.30
CA THR A 139 13.59 -13.88 -4.64
C THR A 139 13.44 -13.01 -3.40
N VAL A 140 12.21 -12.63 -3.09
CA VAL A 140 11.93 -11.81 -1.90
C VAL A 140 12.27 -12.59 -0.64
N ASN A 141 13.18 -12.06 0.17
CA ASN A 141 13.58 -12.64 1.45
C ASN A 141 13.05 -11.80 2.62
N LYS A 142 11.97 -12.27 3.24
CA LYS A 142 11.33 -11.60 4.38
C LYS A 142 12.11 -11.69 5.69
N ALA A 143 13.17 -12.50 5.74
CA ALA A 143 14.08 -12.59 6.88
C ALA A 143 15.23 -11.58 6.82
N THR A 144 15.40 -10.90 5.68
CA THR A 144 16.41 -9.83 5.54
C THR A 144 16.10 -8.69 6.50
N GLN A 145 17.14 -8.18 7.18
CA GLN A 145 17.00 -7.07 8.11
C GLN A 145 16.68 -5.77 7.36
N VAL A 146 15.59 -5.13 7.76
CA VAL A 146 15.13 -3.85 7.24
C VAL A 146 15.22 -2.79 8.34
N ARG A 147 15.97 -1.72 8.10
CA ARG A 147 16.03 -0.56 8.99
C ARG A 147 15.15 0.54 8.43
N VAL A 148 14.16 0.98 9.20
CA VAL A 148 13.24 2.05 8.85
C VAL A 148 13.66 3.33 9.57
N VAL A 149 14.04 4.35 8.80
CA VAL A 149 14.58 5.62 9.28
C VAL A 149 13.53 6.71 9.15
N ASN A 150 13.22 7.40 10.26
CA ASN A 150 12.24 8.48 10.27
C ASN A 150 12.88 9.86 10.03
N ALA A 151 12.86 10.34 8.78
CA ALA A 151 13.37 11.67 8.43
C ALA A 151 12.32 12.80 8.53
N THR A 152 11.09 12.50 8.98
CA THR A 152 9.97 13.48 9.02
C THR A 152 9.91 14.33 10.29
N GLY A 153 10.60 13.93 11.36
CA GLY A 153 10.44 14.52 12.71
C GLY A 153 9.15 14.13 13.43
N ILE A 154 8.25 13.36 12.80
CA ILE A 154 6.98 12.91 13.41
C ILE A 154 7.26 11.75 14.36
N GLN A 155 6.87 11.89 15.63
CA GLN A 155 7.08 10.84 16.63
C GLN A 155 6.38 9.52 16.23
N GLY A 156 7.14 8.43 16.36
CA GLY A 156 6.66 7.07 16.07
C GLY A 156 6.40 6.77 14.60
N TYR A 157 6.78 7.62 13.64
CA TYR A 157 6.48 7.37 12.22
C TYR A 157 7.18 6.13 11.67
N ALA A 158 8.48 5.96 11.92
CA ALA A 158 9.20 4.75 11.52
C ALA A 158 8.64 3.49 12.21
N ALA A 159 8.17 3.59 13.46
CA ALA A 159 7.56 2.46 14.15
C ALA A 159 6.27 2.01 13.45
N ARG A 160 5.40 2.95 13.05
CA ARG A 160 4.18 2.63 12.28
C ARG A 160 4.50 1.96 10.95
N GLN A 161 5.52 2.43 10.23
CA GLN A 161 5.94 1.80 8.97
C GLN A 161 6.62 0.44 9.20
N ALA A 162 7.34 0.28 10.31
CA ALA A 162 7.86 -1.02 10.70
C ALA A 162 6.74 -2.03 10.99
N ASP A 163 5.63 -1.61 11.62
CA ASP A 163 4.44 -2.46 11.83
C ASP A 163 3.79 -2.88 10.49
N VAL A 164 3.77 -1.99 9.49
CA VAL A 164 3.30 -2.32 8.12
C VAL A 164 4.16 -3.42 7.52
N LEU A 165 5.49 -3.31 7.62
CA LEU A 165 6.40 -4.34 7.13
C LEU A 165 6.26 -5.66 7.90
N GLN A 166 6.11 -5.61 9.22
CA GLN A 166 5.88 -6.82 10.02
C GLN A 166 4.57 -7.51 9.63
N THR A 167 3.51 -6.75 9.35
CA THR A 167 2.24 -7.27 8.83
C THR A 167 2.40 -7.87 7.43
N ALA A 168 3.29 -7.32 6.60
CA ALA A 168 3.68 -7.86 5.30
C ALA A 168 4.64 -9.06 5.39
N GLY A 169 4.91 -9.57 6.60
CA GLY A 169 5.67 -10.79 6.86
C GLY A 169 7.16 -10.60 7.11
N TYR A 170 7.65 -9.36 7.15
CA TYR A 170 9.06 -9.10 7.48
C TYR A 170 9.34 -9.40 8.95
N THR A 171 10.33 -10.24 9.22
CA THR A 171 10.59 -10.73 10.59
C THR A 171 11.68 -9.94 11.32
N SER A 172 12.49 -9.17 10.59
CA SER A 172 13.61 -8.40 11.12
C SER A 172 13.48 -6.94 10.68
N VAL A 173 12.75 -6.14 11.46
CA VAL A 173 12.49 -4.73 11.16
C VAL A 173 12.85 -3.86 12.36
N GLU A 174 13.70 -2.86 12.14
CA GLU A 174 14.15 -1.92 13.18
C GLU A 174 13.76 -0.49 12.81
N ALA A 175 13.05 0.20 13.70
CA ALA A 175 12.79 1.63 13.56
C ALA A 175 13.93 2.45 14.19
N THR A 176 14.42 3.47 13.48
CA THR A 176 15.47 4.37 13.98
C THR A 176 15.25 5.81 13.53
N ASN A 177 16.01 6.72 14.13
CA ASN A 177 16.14 8.10 13.70
C ASN A 177 17.31 8.26 12.72
N PRO A 178 17.27 9.28 11.83
CA PRO A 178 18.31 9.52 10.85
C PRO A 178 19.58 10.05 11.50
N SER A 179 20.69 9.81 10.81
CA SER A 179 22.01 10.36 11.10
C SER A 179 22.62 10.93 9.82
N GLY A 180 23.27 12.09 9.89
CA GLY A 180 23.93 12.70 8.73
C GLY A 180 22.97 13.39 7.76
N THR A 181 23.36 13.43 6.49
CA THR A 181 22.59 14.08 5.41
C THR A 181 21.40 13.22 4.99
N LEU A 182 20.24 13.86 4.85
CA LEU A 182 19.00 13.22 4.46
C LEU A 182 18.76 13.38 2.94
N PRO A 183 18.15 12.37 2.28
CA PRO A 183 17.69 12.49 0.90
C PRO A 183 16.51 13.49 0.82
N ALA A 184 16.25 14.01 -0.39
CA ALA A 184 15.16 14.96 -0.63
C ALA A 184 13.76 14.29 -0.65
N SER A 185 13.71 12.97 -0.78
CA SER A 185 12.47 12.19 -0.86
C SER A 185 12.63 10.84 -0.19
N SER A 186 11.50 10.19 0.14
CA SER A 186 11.51 8.82 0.66
C SER A 186 12.18 7.88 -0.33
N VAL A 187 13.08 7.02 0.15
CA VAL A 187 13.89 6.13 -0.67
C VAL A 187 14.19 4.84 0.07
N VAL A 188 14.24 3.73 -0.65
CA VAL A 188 14.71 2.44 -0.14
C VAL A 188 16.11 2.17 -0.69
N TRP A 189 17.08 2.09 0.21
CA TRP A 189 18.45 1.71 -0.12
C TRP A 189 18.69 0.23 0.14
N TYR A 190 19.38 -0.42 -0.79
CA TYR A 190 19.82 -1.81 -0.65
C TYR A 190 21.30 -1.95 -0.98
N GLN A 191 21.96 -2.91 -0.33
CA GLN A 191 23.41 -3.10 -0.47
C GLN A 191 23.77 -4.02 -1.65
N ASN A 192 23.17 -5.22 -1.69
CA ASN A 192 23.53 -6.27 -2.64
C ASN A 192 22.44 -6.48 -3.67
N GLU A 193 22.79 -6.89 -4.89
CA GLU A 193 21.81 -7.19 -5.94
C GLU A 193 20.84 -8.32 -5.52
N THR A 194 21.27 -9.22 -4.63
CA THR A 194 20.43 -10.26 -4.04
C THR A 194 19.29 -9.72 -3.17
N ASP A 195 19.43 -8.50 -2.65
CA ASP A 195 18.43 -7.85 -1.80
C ASP A 195 17.47 -6.97 -2.59
N LYS A 196 17.72 -6.75 -3.89
CA LYS A 196 16.95 -5.84 -4.74
C LYS A 196 15.46 -6.17 -4.77
N ALA A 197 15.08 -7.42 -5.04
CA ALA A 197 13.67 -7.81 -5.06
C ALA A 197 13.01 -7.63 -3.68
N THR A 198 13.77 -7.84 -2.60
CA THR A 198 13.28 -7.59 -1.24
C THR A 198 13.06 -6.10 -0.99
N ALA A 199 13.97 -5.24 -1.47
CA ALA A 199 13.88 -3.80 -1.37
C ALA A 199 12.72 -3.22 -2.20
N GLU A 200 12.49 -3.75 -3.42
CA GLU A 200 11.35 -3.40 -4.26
C GLU A 200 10.01 -3.78 -3.61
N ASP A 201 9.95 -4.94 -2.95
CA ASP A 201 8.77 -5.36 -2.20
C ASP A 201 8.54 -4.48 -0.96
N VAL A 202 9.60 -4.15 -0.21
CA VAL A 202 9.53 -3.17 0.90
C VAL A 202 9.02 -1.82 0.39
N ALA A 203 9.55 -1.34 -0.72
CA ALA A 203 9.16 -0.07 -1.32
C ALA A 203 7.67 -0.08 -1.72
N THR A 204 7.21 -1.16 -2.34
CA THR A 204 5.81 -1.37 -2.70
C THR A 204 4.91 -1.39 -1.46
N ALA A 205 5.30 -2.11 -0.41
CA ALA A 205 4.53 -2.19 0.84
C ALA A 205 4.38 -0.81 1.54
N LEU A 206 5.36 0.07 1.38
CA LEU A 206 5.39 1.40 2.00
C LEU A 206 4.95 2.54 1.06
N GLY A 207 4.66 2.23 -0.21
CA GLY A 207 4.28 3.22 -1.22
C GLY A 207 5.42 4.16 -1.65
N ILE A 208 6.67 3.67 -1.64
CA ILE A 208 7.87 4.41 -2.02
C ILE A 208 8.25 4.02 -3.45
N SER A 209 8.48 5.00 -4.33
CA SER A 209 8.85 4.73 -5.73
C SER A 209 10.36 4.68 -5.98
N ALA A 210 11.17 5.29 -5.10
CA ALA A 210 12.62 5.33 -5.26
C ALA A 210 13.29 4.14 -4.56
N VAL A 211 14.01 3.33 -5.33
CA VAL A 211 14.81 2.20 -4.84
C VAL A 211 16.20 2.30 -5.45
N GLU A 212 17.22 2.44 -4.62
CA GLU A 212 18.60 2.71 -5.08
C GLU A 212 19.59 1.77 -4.41
N GLN A 213 20.60 1.34 -5.17
CA GLN A 213 21.70 0.55 -4.62
C GLN A 213 22.74 1.46 -4.00
N VAL A 214 23.09 1.22 -2.73
CA VAL A 214 24.10 1.98 -2.00
C VAL A 214 25.02 1.04 -1.24
N GLN A 215 26.34 1.22 -1.38
CA GLN A 215 27.32 0.45 -0.63
C GLN A 215 27.58 1.06 0.75
N GLY A 216 28.07 0.24 1.70
CA GLY A 216 28.45 0.71 3.04
C GLY A 216 27.29 0.96 4.01
N LEU A 217 26.07 0.53 3.66
CA LEU A 217 24.94 0.48 4.59
C LEU A 217 25.27 -0.41 5.80
N ALA A 218 24.82 0.03 6.99
CA ALA A 218 24.98 -0.73 8.24
C ALA A 218 24.12 -2.00 8.31
N VAL A 219 23.07 -2.08 7.48
CA VAL A 219 22.20 -3.24 7.32
C VAL A 219 21.90 -3.46 5.84
N PRO A 220 21.43 -4.65 5.41
CA PRO A 220 21.20 -4.95 3.99
C PRO A 220 20.21 -4.00 3.31
N ILE A 221 19.13 -3.62 4.00
CA ILE A 221 18.08 -2.73 3.46
C ILE A 221 17.79 -1.60 4.45
N THR A 222 17.89 -0.36 3.99
CA THR A 222 17.55 0.85 4.77
C THR A 222 16.48 1.66 4.05
N VAL A 223 15.33 1.85 4.69
CA VAL A 223 14.25 2.71 4.22
C VAL A 223 14.39 4.07 4.89
N VAL A 224 14.44 5.15 4.12
CA VAL A 224 14.37 6.51 4.64
C VAL A 224 13.02 7.10 4.29
N LEU A 225 12.30 7.55 5.32
CA LEU A 225 10.94 8.06 5.20
C LEU A 225 10.90 9.57 5.37
N LEU A 226 10.47 10.26 4.32
CA LEU A 226 10.10 11.68 4.32
C LEU A 226 8.57 11.82 4.19
N ASN A 227 8.06 13.03 4.42
CA ASN A 227 6.63 13.37 4.37
C ASN A 227 6.37 14.34 3.22
#